data_AF-A0A3C1L325-F1
#
_entry.id   AF-A0A3C1L325-F1
#
_cell.length_a   1.000
_cell.length_b   1.000
_cell.length_c   1.000
_cell.angle_alpha   90.00
_cell.angle_beta   90.00
_cell.angle_gamma   90.00
#
_symmetry.space_group_name_H-M   'P 1'
#
loop_
_entity.id
_entity.type
_entity.pdbx_description
1 polymer ?
#
loop_
_entity_poly.entity_id
_entity_poly.type
_entity_poly.pdbx_seq_one_letter_code
_entity_poly.pdbx_strand_id
1 'polypeptide(L)'
;MADIRRILLDGYPTVMVRDADVLVARDGRTIGVDEAVHLSPVEPTKIICCHLNHVSRVLEFGVSLPPAPTYFHKPISALNAHGAAVVRPSNCKWLNFEGEVAIVIGRTCRNVSLAEAGDYIAGYTVANDYGLHDFRDTDSGSMLRVKGADTLCPLGPGLITDWDFHGKRIRTLVNGQVKQDGSTDEMAWDMHYLVADIARLITLVPGDVILSGTPAISRSVQPGDVVTVEVEGLGALTNHIVEGPTPVSDEVGAQPTETEEVLSTAMGGDWPLRGQRRPHNTERSELPFPRVHPKLPAGFESGGQR
;
A
#
# COMPACT_ATOMS: atom_id res chain seq x y z
N MET A 1 8.50 -3.88 23.88
CA MET A 1 8.18 -2.86 22.88
C MET A 1 9.35 -1.91 22.69
N ALA A 2 10.09 -2.09 21.61
CA ALA A 2 11.12 -1.16 21.15
C ALA A 2 10.61 -0.42 19.91
N ASP A 3 10.94 0.86 19.80
CA ASP A 3 10.71 1.68 18.61
C ASP A 3 12.01 1.80 17.82
N ILE A 4 12.15 0.96 16.80
CA ILE A 4 13.36 0.83 15.99
C ILE A 4 13.23 1.68 14.74
N ARG A 5 14.20 2.57 14.51
CA ARG A 5 14.26 3.44 13.34
C ARG A 5 15.44 3.06 12.46
N ARG A 6 15.28 3.25 11.16
CA ARG A 6 16.40 3.26 10.21
C ARG A 6 16.47 4.65 9.62
N ILE A 7 17.62 5.31 9.75
CA ILE A 7 17.82 6.68 9.29
C ILE A 7 19.13 6.81 8.53
N LEU A 8 19.32 7.92 7.80
CA LEU A 8 20.65 8.34 7.37
C LEU A 8 21.29 9.17 8.47
N LEU A 9 22.28 8.61 9.14
CA LEU A 9 23.13 9.32 10.10
C LEU A 9 24.50 9.54 9.45
N ASP A 10 24.93 10.80 9.31
CA ASP A 10 26.17 11.18 8.63
C ASP A 10 26.29 10.59 7.20
N GLY A 11 25.16 10.39 6.52
CA GLY A 11 25.09 9.79 5.18
C GLY A 11 25.07 8.26 5.14
N TYR A 12 25.10 7.57 6.28
CA TYR A 12 25.08 6.11 6.37
C TYR A 12 23.74 5.59 6.94
N PRO A 13 23.12 4.57 6.30
CA PRO A 13 21.98 3.88 6.88
C PRO A 13 22.34 3.29 8.25
N THR A 14 21.68 3.77 9.29
CA THR A 14 21.96 3.41 10.69
C THR A 14 20.66 3.02 11.38
N VAL A 15 20.70 1.90 12.10
CA VAL A 15 19.60 1.45 12.96
C VAL A 15 19.73 2.12 14.31
N MET A 16 18.67 2.81 14.72
CA MET A 16 18.57 3.58 15.96
C MET A 16 17.40 3.06 16.79
N VAL A 17 17.44 3.29 18.09
CA VAL A 17 16.29 3.10 18.98
C VAL A 17 15.80 4.48 19.41
N ARG A 18 14.49 4.71 19.35
CA ARG A 18 13.90 5.95 19.84
C ARG A 18 13.88 5.97 21.36
N ASP A 19 14.34 7.07 21.93
CA ASP A 19 14.20 7.43 23.34
C ASP A 19 13.59 8.84 23.40
N ALA A 20 12.31 8.92 23.79
CA ALA A 20 11.53 10.15 23.74
C ALA A 20 11.57 10.87 22.37
N ASP A 21 12.21 12.04 22.30
CA ASP A 21 12.34 12.91 21.13
C ASP A 21 13.69 12.75 20.41
N VAL A 22 14.54 11.81 20.84
CA VAL A 22 15.83 11.51 20.23
C VAL A 22 15.92 10.07 19.72
N LEU A 23 16.77 9.86 18.73
CA LEU A 23 17.16 8.56 18.22
C LEU A 23 18.58 8.26 18.67
N VAL A 24 18.80 7.08 19.25
CA VAL A 24 20.08 6.67 19.84
C VAL A 24 20.66 5.51 19.04
N ALA A 25 21.87 5.71 18.52
CA ALA A 25 22.67 4.67 17.87
C ALA A 25 23.26 3.71 18.91
N ARG A 26 23.65 2.49 18.48
CA ARG A 26 24.34 1.53 19.36
C ARG A 26 25.68 2.02 19.90
N ASP A 27 26.32 2.96 19.20
CA ASP A 27 27.59 3.57 19.61
C ASP A 27 27.42 4.85 20.44
N GLY A 28 26.17 5.22 20.78
CA GLY A 28 25.84 6.36 21.64
C GLY A 28 25.62 7.69 20.91
N ARG A 29 25.82 7.77 19.59
CA ARG A 29 25.44 8.96 18.82
C ARG A 29 23.93 9.19 18.86
N THR A 30 23.53 10.46 18.85
CA THR A 30 22.12 10.85 18.94
C THR A 30 21.76 11.88 17.87
N ILE A 31 20.48 11.92 17.50
CA ILE A 31 19.87 12.92 16.63
C ILE A 31 18.40 13.11 17.02
N GLY A 32 17.87 14.32 16.89
CA GLY A 32 16.44 14.57 17.12
C GLY A 32 15.57 13.80 16.12
N VAL A 33 14.41 13.29 16.56
CA VAL A 33 13.49 12.52 15.69
C VAL A 33 13.05 13.32 14.46
N ASP A 34 12.81 14.63 14.64
CA ASP A 34 12.34 15.55 13.60
C ASP A 34 13.48 16.05 12.69
N GLU A 35 14.74 15.93 13.13
CA GLU A 35 15.92 16.28 12.33
C GLU A 35 16.42 15.10 11.48
N ALA A 36 15.98 13.89 11.81
CA ALA A 36 16.44 12.68 11.16
C ALA A 36 15.85 12.51 9.75
N VAL A 37 16.70 12.12 8.81
CA VAL A 37 16.25 11.64 7.49
C VAL A 37 15.90 10.16 7.62
N HIS A 38 14.61 9.86 7.73
CA HIS A 38 14.12 8.49 7.89
C HIS A 38 14.27 7.68 6.60
N LEU A 39 14.61 6.40 6.75
CA LEU A 39 14.55 5.38 5.72
C LEU A 39 13.37 4.45 6.03
N SER A 40 12.99 3.59 5.08
CA SER A 40 12.10 2.47 5.40
C SER A 40 12.70 1.67 6.57
N PRO A 41 11.90 1.28 7.58
CA PRO A 41 12.40 0.57 8.76
C PRO A 41 12.98 -0.81 8.42
N VAL A 42 12.67 -1.35 7.23
CA VAL A 42 13.15 -2.65 6.74
C VAL A 42 13.50 -2.64 5.25
N GLU A 43 14.29 -3.64 4.86
CA GLU A 43 14.69 -3.94 3.48
C GLU A 43 14.10 -5.31 3.07
N PRO A 44 12.86 -5.36 2.57
CA PRO A 44 12.17 -6.61 2.26
C PRO A 44 12.74 -7.32 1.04
N THR A 45 12.62 -8.65 0.99
CA THR A 45 12.80 -9.40 -0.28
C THR A 45 11.53 -9.40 -1.12
N LYS A 46 10.37 -9.24 -0.47
CA LYS A 46 9.05 -9.11 -1.09
C LYS A 46 8.07 -8.33 -0.22
N ILE A 47 7.13 -7.68 -0.88
CA ILE A 47 6.00 -6.98 -0.27
C ILE A 47 4.73 -7.64 -0.81
N ILE A 48 3.95 -8.26 0.09
CA ILE A 48 2.68 -8.91 -0.22
C ILE A 48 1.56 -8.07 0.40
N CYS A 49 0.48 -7.87 -0.33
CA CYS A 49 -0.61 -6.99 0.12
C CYS A 49 -1.91 -7.77 0.09
N CYS A 50 -2.70 -7.67 1.15
CA CYS A 50 -4.08 -8.15 1.14
C CYS A 50 -4.94 -7.19 0.31
N HIS A 51 -5.92 -7.71 -0.44
CA HIS A 51 -6.90 -6.84 -1.10
C HIS A 51 -7.90 -6.25 -0.09
N LEU A 52 -9.19 -6.56 -0.20
CA LEU A 52 -10.20 -6.07 0.73
C LEU A 52 -10.13 -6.87 2.03
N ASN A 53 -9.74 -6.22 3.11
CA ASN A 53 -9.71 -6.83 4.44
C ASN A 53 -10.56 -6.07 5.49
N HIS A 54 -10.83 -4.78 5.31
CA HIS A 54 -11.68 -4.03 6.24
C HIS A 54 -13.16 -4.09 5.86
N VAL A 55 -14.01 -4.44 6.83
CA VAL A 55 -15.48 -4.49 6.65
C VAL A 55 -16.04 -3.16 6.16
N SER A 56 -15.56 -2.02 6.67
CA SER A 56 -16.01 -0.70 6.20
C SER A 56 -15.80 -0.52 4.68
N ARG A 57 -14.65 -0.93 4.15
CA ARG A 57 -14.31 -0.84 2.72
C ARG A 57 -15.18 -1.79 1.87
N VAL A 58 -15.47 -2.98 2.39
CA VAL A 58 -16.37 -3.95 1.75
C VAL A 58 -17.78 -3.37 1.62
N LEU A 59 -18.28 -2.75 2.70
CA LEU A 59 -19.58 -2.09 2.72
C LEU A 59 -19.61 -0.89 1.77
N GLU A 60 -18.55 -0.06 1.75
CA GLU A 60 -18.43 1.08 0.84
C GLU A 60 -18.55 0.67 -0.63
N PHE A 61 -17.91 -0.44 -1.01
CA PHE A 61 -17.99 -0.93 -2.38
C PHE A 61 -19.25 -1.73 -2.71
N GLY A 62 -20.01 -2.17 -1.70
CA GLY A 62 -21.19 -3.01 -1.90
C GLY A 62 -20.84 -4.38 -2.47
N VAL A 63 -19.71 -4.95 -2.06
CA VAL A 63 -19.20 -6.25 -2.52
C VAL A 63 -19.21 -7.28 -1.39
N SER A 64 -19.04 -8.56 -1.74
CA SER A 64 -18.83 -9.64 -0.77
C SER A 64 -17.37 -10.06 -0.77
N LEU A 65 -16.86 -10.43 0.40
CA LEU A 65 -15.54 -11.04 0.50
C LEU A 65 -15.55 -12.49 -0.04
N PRO A 66 -14.46 -12.95 -0.68
CA PRO A 66 -14.26 -14.36 -1.00
C PRO A 66 -14.10 -15.21 0.29
N PRO A 67 -14.17 -16.56 0.18
CA PRO A 67 -14.01 -17.44 1.35
C PRO A 67 -12.64 -17.39 2.03
N ALA A 68 -11.63 -16.86 1.35
CA ALA A 68 -10.25 -16.71 1.82
C ALA A 68 -9.67 -15.42 1.22
N PRO A 69 -8.69 -14.78 1.88
CA PRO A 69 -8.09 -13.55 1.40
C PRO A 69 -7.45 -13.73 0.02
N THR A 70 -7.45 -12.66 -0.76
CA THR A 70 -6.70 -12.58 -2.02
C THR A 70 -5.56 -11.60 -1.86
N TYR A 71 -4.45 -11.86 -2.55
CA TYR A 71 -3.23 -11.09 -2.40
C TYR A 71 -2.69 -10.58 -3.74
N PHE A 72 -1.94 -9.49 -3.69
CA PHE A 72 -1.12 -9.00 -4.79
C PHE A 72 0.28 -8.66 -4.28
N HIS A 73 1.18 -8.34 -5.21
CA HIS A 73 2.55 -7.92 -4.89
C HIS A 73 2.76 -6.46 -5.23
N LYS A 74 3.53 -5.78 -4.38
CA LYS A 74 4.23 -4.56 -4.76
C LYS A 74 5.69 -4.89 -5.03
N PRO A 75 6.28 -4.42 -6.15
CA PRO A 75 7.72 -4.47 -6.36
C PRO A 75 8.44 -3.73 -5.23
N ILE A 76 9.62 -4.22 -4.84
CA ILE A 76 10.44 -3.56 -3.81
C ILE A 76 10.92 -2.16 -4.24
N SER A 77 10.89 -1.82 -5.54
CA SER A 77 11.19 -0.47 -6.03
C SER A 77 10.12 0.56 -5.65
N ALA A 78 8.90 0.12 -5.31
CA ALA A 78 7.86 0.99 -4.78
C ALA A 78 8.16 1.47 -3.35
N LEU A 79 9.06 0.77 -2.62
CA LEU A 79 9.38 1.06 -1.23
C LEU A 79 9.83 2.51 -1.04
N ASN A 80 9.25 3.16 -0.04
CA ASN A 80 9.51 4.56 0.27
C ASN A 80 9.56 4.76 1.80
N ALA A 81 9.91 5.97 2.24
CA ALA A 81 10.15 6.26 3.65
C ALA A 81 9.25 7.37 4.20
N HIS A 82 9.26 7.54 5.51
CA HIS A 82 8.65 8.70 6.17
C HIS A 82 9.31 10.01 5.74
N GLY A 83 8.50 11.03 5.49
CA GLY A 83 8.91 12.36 5.00
C GLY A 83 9.27 12.42 3.52
N ALA A 84 9.38 11.26 2.85
CA ALA A 84 9.76 11.20 1.45
C ALA A 84 8.60 11.57 0.50
N ALA A 85 8.97 12.00 -0.71
CA ALA A 85 8.02 12.34 -1.75
C ALA A 85 7.35 11.09 -2.35
N VAL A 86 6.05 11.19 -2.61
CA VAL A 86 5.29 10.24 -3.43
C VAL A 86 5.04 10.89 -4.77
N VAL A 87 5.55 10.28 -5.84
CA VAL A 87 5.62 10.89 -7.17
C VAL A 87 4.45 10.42 -8.02
N ARG A 88 3.56 11.34 -8.39
CA ARG A 88 2.49 11.09 -9.36
C ARG A 88 2.95 11.55 -10.75
N PRO A 89 2.94 10.68 -11.79
CA PRO A 89 3.19 11.12 -13.16
C PRO A 89 2.25 12.26 -13.60
N SER A 90 2.74 13.17 -14.44
CA SER A 90 2.00 14.39 -14.83
C SER A 90 0.72 14.15 -15.63
N ASN A 91 0.59 13.00 -16.30
CA ASN A 91 -0.61 12.59 -17.03
C ASN A 91 -1.51 11.61 -16.25
N CYS A 92 -1.23 11.35 -14.96
CA CYS A 92 -2.10 10.57 -14.08
C CYS A 92 -2.90 11.50 -13.17
N LYS A 93 -4.12 11.08 -12.80
CA LYS A 93 -5.07 11.87 -12.00
C LYS A 93 -5.46 11.19 -10.69
N TRP A 94 -5.56 9.86 -10.69
CA TRP A 94 -6.25 9.08 -9.67
C TRP A 94 -5.27 8.36 -8.75
N LEU A 95 -4.38 9.13 -8.11
CA LEU A 95 -3.48 8.61 -7.07
C LEU A 95 -4.21 8.57 -5.72
N ASN A 96 -4.60 7.40 -5.24
CA ASN A 96 -5.25 7.25 -3.95
C ASN A 96 -4.28 6.89 -2.84
N PHE A 97 -4.54 7.40 -1.63
CA PHE A 97 -3.94 6.87 -0.40
C PHE A 97 -4.71 5.64 0.09
N GLU A 98 -4.04 4.76 0.82
CA GLU A 98 -4.61 3.61 1.50
C GLU A 98 -3.82 3.40 2.80
N GLY A 99 -4.32 3.96 3.91
CA GLY A 99 -3.60 3.88 5.20
C GLY A 99 -3.74 2.49 5.82
N GLU A 100 -2.61 1.84 6.09
CA GLU A 100 -2.58 0.45 6.56
C GLU A 100 -1.58 0.21 7.70
N VAL A 101 -1.68 -0.97 8.31
CA VAL A 101 -0.61 -1.54 9.13
C VAL A 101 0.19 -2.55 8.31
N ALA A 102 1.50 -2.43 8.36
CA ALA A 102 2.43 -3.39 7.78
C ALA A 102 2.95 -4.34 8.86
N ILE A 103 2.86 -5.64 8.57
CA ILE A 103 3.42 -6.73 9.36
C ILE A 103 4.82 -7.00 8.83
N VAL A 104 5.82 -7.01 9.70
CA VAL A 104 7.22 -7.26 9.33
C VAL A 104 7.66 -8.61 9.85
N ILE A 105 8.14 -9.47 8.97
CA ILE A 105 8.61 -10.81 9.31
C ILE A 105 10.01 -10.73 9.95
N GLY A 106 10.21 -11.43 11.06
CA GLY A 106 11.48 -11.47 11.80
C GLY A 106 12.24 -12.78 11.69
N ARG A 107 11.54 -13.86 11.36
CA ARG A 107 12.11 -15.21 11.26
C ARG A 107 11.54 -15.91 10.04
N THR A 108 12.34 -16.74 9.38
CA THR A 108 11.87 -17.54 8.24
C THR A 108 10.71 -18.44 8.68
N CYS A 109 9.56 -18.33 8.02
CA CYS A 109 8.41 -19.21 8.24
C CYS A 109 7.86 -19.80 6.94
N ARG A 110 7.45 -21.06 7.04
CA ARG A 110 6.74 -21.81 6.00
C ARG A 110 5.85 -22.85 6.66
N ASN A 111 4.61 -22.94 6.22
CA ASN A 111 3.60 -23.88 6.69
C ASN A 111 3.47 -23.90 8.22
N VAL A 112 3.41 -22.71 8.82
CA VAL A 112 3.23 -22.50 10.26
C VAL A 112 1.75 -22.50 10.62
N SER A 113 1.42 -22.88 11.85
CA SER A 113 0.04 -22.78 12.34
C SER A 113 -0.34 -21.34 12.68
N LEU A 114 -1.65 -21.07 12.79
CA LEU A 114 -2.16 -19.77 13.23
C LEU A 114 -1.64 -19.37 14.62
N ALA A 115 -1.53 -20.34 15.54
CA ALA A 115 -1.07 -20.09 16.90
C ALA A 115 0.43 -19.71 16.98
N GLU A 116 1.23 -20.16 16.02
CA GLU A 116 2.66 -19.87 15.95
C GLU A 116 2.97 -18.59 15.15
N ALA A 117 2.02 -18.05 14.39
CA ALA A 117 2.25 -16.96 13.44
C ALA A 117 2.91 -15.73 14.09
N GLY A 118 2.47 -15.36 15.30
CA GLY A 118 3.03 -14.24 16.06
C GLY A 118 4.53 -14.39 16.36
N ASP A 119 5.03 -15.61 16.57
CA ASP A 119 6.44 -15.87 16.91
C ASP A 119 7.42 -15.59 15.76
N TYR A 120 6.89 -15.36 14.56
CA TYR A 120 7.66 -15.06 13.34
C TYR A 120 7.61 -13.58 12.96
N ILE A 121 6.81 -12.76 13.65
CA ILE A 121 6.68 -11.33 13.39
C ILE A 121 7.77 -10.58 14.18
N ALA A 122 8.57 -9.77 13.49
CA ALA A 122 9.54 -8.86 14.14
C ALA A 122 8.84 -7.68 14.81
N GLY A 123 7.75 -7.20 14.19
CA GLY A 123 6.98 -6.06 14.67
C GLY A 123 6.07 -5.52 13.58
N TYR A 124 5.57 -4.31 13.82
CA TYR A 124 4.62 -3.63 12.95
C TYR A 124 5.10 -2.21 12.65
N THR A 125 4.75 -1.70 11.48
CA THR A 125 4.98 -0.31 11.09
C THR A 125 3.72 0.24 10.42
N VAL A 126 3.61 1.57 10.32
CA VAL A 126 2.57 2.20 9.49
C VAL A 126 2.96 2.08 8.03
N ALA A 127 1.97 1.93 7.16
CA ALA A 127 2.12 1.89 5.72
C ALA A 127 1.09 2.79 5.03
N ASN A 128 1.41 3.23 3.82
CA ASN A 128 0.43 3.82 2.91
C ASN A 128 0.51 3.12 1.55
N ASP A 129 -0.47 2.29 1.22
CA ASP A 129 -0.53 1.52 -0.01
C ASP A 129 -1.08 2.34 -1.19
N TYR A 130 -0.32 3.36 -1.60
CA TYR A 130 -0.74 4.22 -2.69
C TYR A 130 -1.02 3.43 -3.97
N GLY A 131 -2.08 3.84 -4.67
CA GLY A 131 -2.52 3.27 -5.94
C GLY A 131 -2.76 4.33 -7.01
N LEU A 132 -2.13 4.18 -8.18
CA LEU A 132 -2.47 4.89 -9.41
C LEU A 132 -3.65 4.20 -10.09
N HIS A 133 -4.86 4.56 -9.68
CA HIS A 133 -6.09 3.96 -10.20
C HIS A 133 -6.35 4.28 -11.66
N ASP A 134 -5.61 5.20 -12.28
CA ASP A 134 -5.59 5.41 -13.72
C ASP A 134 -5.37 4.11 -14.54
N PHE A 135 -4.82 3.07 -13.91
CA PHE A 135 -4.58 1.75 -14.51
C PHE A 135 -5.46 0.64 -13.92
N ARG A 136 -6.57 0.98 -13.24
CA ARG A 136 -7.38 0.00 -12.49
C ARG A 136 -8.04 -1.04 -13.39
N ASP A 137 -8.45 -0.64 -14.59
CA ASP A 137 -9.05 -1.48 -15.63
C ASP A 137 -8.02 -2.30 -16.42
N THR A 138 -6.78 -2.35 -15.94
CA THR A 138 -5.67 -3.06 -16.58
C THR A 138 -5.24 -4.28 -15.76
N ASP A 139 -4.38 -5.10 -16.35
CA ASP A 139 -3.63 -6.16 -15.65
C ASP A 139 -4.45 -7.30 -15.04
N SER A 140 -5.67 -7.51 -15.52
CA SER A 140 -6.53 -8.66 -15.18
C SER A 140 -6.60 -8.93 -13.66
N GLY A 141 -6.66 -7.87 -12.85
CA GLY A 141 -6.75 -7.96 -11.40
C GLY A 141 -5.41 -8.15 -10.67
N SER A 142 -4.26 -8.21 -11.35
CA SER A 142 -2.94 -8.38 -10.70
C SER A 142 -2.50 -7.18 -9.86
N MET A 143 -3.10 -6.00 -10.07
CA MET A 143 -2.77 -4.72 -9.41
C MET A 143 -1.32 -4.23 -9.60
N LEU A 144 -0.49 -4.90 -10.40
CA LEU A 144 0.94 -4.61 -10.52
C LEU A 144 1.21 -3.19 -10.99
N ARG A 145 0.56 -2.70 -12.05
CA ARG A 145 0.71 -1.30 -12.51
C ARG A 145 0.09 -0.29 -11.55
N VAL A 146 -1.08 -0.61 -11.02
CA VAL A 146 -1.81 0.27 -10.09
C VAL A 146 -0.99 0.52 -8.83
N LYS A 147 -0.37 -0.51 -8.27
CA LYS A 147 0.26 -0.48 -6.95
C LYS A 147 1.78 -0.46 -7.00
N GLY A 148 2.39 -0.74 -8.15
CA GLY A 148 3.81 -1.06 -8.22
C GLY A 148 4.74 0.04 -8.72
N ALA A 149 4.22 1.24 -9.02
CA ALA A 149 5.09 2.35 -9.40
C ALA A 149 6.01 2.76 -8.23
N ASP A 150 7.18 3.28 -8.58
CA ASP A 150 8.16 3.76 -7.61
C ASP A 150 7.53 4.77 -6.63
N THR A 151 8.02 4.79 -5.39
CA THR A 151 7.55 5.65 -4.29
C THR A 151 6.17 5.34 -3.68
N LEU A 152 5.38 4.43 -4.27
CA LEU A 152 3.99 4.16 -3.86
C LEU A 152 3.84 3.19 -2.67
N CYS A 153 4.92 2.83 -1.98
CA CYS A 153 4.89 2.01 -0.77
C CYS A 153 5.67 2.64 0.40
N PRO A 154 5.29 3.83 0.90
CA PRO A 154 5.89 4.35 2.12
C PRO A 154 5.64 3.42 3.30
N LEU A 155 6.70 3.10 4.03
CA LEU A 155 6.68 2.42 5.31
C LEU A 155 7.39 3.27 6.36
N GLY A 156 6.89 3.27 7.58
CA GLY A 156 7.57 3.88 8.72
C GLY A 156 6.59 4.50 9.71
N PRO A 157 7.02 5.48 10.50
CA PRO A 157 8.39 5.99 10.57
C PRO A 157 9.35 5.07 11.33
N GLY A 158 8.86 3.99 11.96
CA GLY A 158 9.67 3.01 12.68
C GLY A 158 8.99 1.64 12.76
N LEU A 159 9.76 0.64 13.17
CA LEU A 159 9.30 -0.71 13.48
C LEU A 159 9.07 -0.83 14.99
N ILE A 160 7.84 -1.11 15.39
CA ILE A 160 7.48 -1.32 16.79
C ILE A 160 7.39 -2.82 17.09
N THR A 161 8.21 -3.30 18.04
CA THR A 161 8.16 -4.70 18.50
C THR A 161 7.08 -4.89 19.57
N ASP A 162 6.58 -6.11 19.74
CA ASP A 162 5.62 -6.46 20.82
C ASP A 162 4.37 -5.56 20.88
N TRP A 163 3.96 -4.99 19.75
CA TRP A 163 2.75 -4.19 19.65
C TRP A 163 1.52 -5.09 19.51
N ASP A 164 0.53 -4.84 20.35
CA ASP A 164 -0.78 -5.49 20.28
C ASP A 164 -1.59 -4.84 19.15
N PHE A 165 -1.99 -5.62 18.15
CA PHE A 165 -2.72 -5.11 17.00
C PHE A 165 -4.24 -5.03 17.20
N HIS A 166 -4.79 -5.52 18.32
CA HIS A 166 -6.23 -5.55 18.55
C HIS A 166 -6.80 -4.18 18.95
N GLY A 167 -7.95 -3.81 18.37
CA GLY A 167 -8.68 -2.58 18.72
C GLY A 167 -7.93 -1.28 18.45
N LYS A 168 -7.06 -1.24 17.44
CA LYS A 168 -6.19 -0.10 17.16
C LYS A 168 -6.77 0.80 16.10
N ARG A 169 -6.89 2.08 16.43
CA ARG A 169 -7.40 3.09 15.50
C ARG A 169 -6.37 3.37 14.40
N ILE A 170 -6.87 3.50 13.17
CA ILE A 170 -6.13 3.85 11.96
C ILE A 170 -6.79 5.10 11.37
N ARG A 171 -6.02 6.17 11.14
CA ARG A 171 -6.50 7.38 10.47
C ARG A 171 -5.60 7.77 9.32
N THR A 172 -6.18 8.29 8.25
CA THR A 172 -5.44 9.01 7.21
C THR A 172 -5.92 10.44 7.13
N LEU A 173 -4.97 11.37 7.26
CA LEU A 173 -5.17 12.79 7.18
C LEU A 173 -4.61 13.29 5.86
N VAL A 174 -5.35 14.18 5.20
CA VAL A 174 -4.86 14.93 4.04
C VAL A 174 -4.89 16.41 4.41
N ASN A 175 -3.72 17.05 4.38
CA ASN A 175 -3.53 18.44 4.80
C ASN A 175 -4.10 18.70 6.22
N GLY A 176 -3.85 17.77 7.14
CA GLY A 176 -4.32 17.84 8.53
C GLY A 176 -5.81 17.53 8.74
N GLN A 177 -6.57 17.25 7.68
CA GLN A 177 -7.98 16.87 7.79
C GLN A 177 -8.13 15.34 7.74
N VAL A 178 -8.77 14.75 8.75
CA VAL A 178 -9.11 13.32 8.75
C VAL A 178 -10.02 13.01 7.55
N LYS A 179 -9.57 12.11 6.67
CA LYS A 179 -10.34 11.60 5.52
C LYS A 179 -10.75 10.14 5.71
N GLN A 180 -9.85 9.33 6.26
CA GLN A 180 -10.10 7.93 6.60
C GLN A 180 -9.94 7.75 8.11
N ASP A 181 -10.83 6.97 8.71
CA ASP A 181 -10.88 6.68 10.14
C ASP A 181 -11.52 5.31 10.34
N GLY A 182 -10.77 4.36 10.89
CA GLY A 182 -11.21 2.99 11.11
C GLY A 182 -10.44 2.31 12.23
N SER A 183 -10.66 1.00 12.37
CA SER A 183 -10.02 0.17 13.39
C SER A 183 -9.48 -1.14 12.81
N THR A 184 -8.42 -1.68 13.40
CA THR A 184 -7.96 -3.04 13.12
C THR A 184 -9.00 -4.12 13.47
N ASP A 185 -9.96 -3.82 14.34
CA ASP A 185 -11.09 -4.72 14.63
C ASP A 185 -12.05 -4.91 13.44
N GLU A 186 -11.95 -4.07 12.41
CA GLU A 186 -12.70 -4.23 11.18
C GLU A 186 -12.10 -5.28 10.23
N MET A 187 -10.90 -5.79 10.52
CA MET A 187 -10.23 -6.77 9.66
C MET A 187 -10.99 -8.09 9.67
N ALA A 188 -11.40 -8.56 8.48
CA ALA A 188 -12.05 -9.84 8.28
C ALA A 188 -11.08 -11.01 8.52
N TRP A 189 -9.81 -10.81 8.19
CA TRP A 189 -8.70 -11.71 8.50
C TRP A 189 -7.63 -10.93 9.26
N ASP A 190 -7.36 -11.33 10.49
CA ASP A 190 -6.37 -10.66 11.34
C ASP A 190 -4.93 -10.89 10.85
N MET A 191 -3.99 -10.15 11.43
CA MET A 191 -2.59 -10.15 11.01
C MET A 191 -1.92 -11.52 11.16
N HIS A 192 -2.28 -12.29 12.20
CA HIS A 192 -1.79 -13.65 12.38
C HIS A 192 -2.30 -14.60 11.29
N TYR A 193 -3.57 -14.47 10.91
CA TYR A 193 -4.16 -15.23 9.80
C TYR A 193 -3.42 -14.97 8.50
N LEU A 194 -3.18 -13.69 8.14
CA LEU A 194 -2.49 -13.34 6.90
C LEU A 194 -1.10 -13.97 6.83
N VAL A 195 -0.32 -13.92 7.91
CA VAL A 195 1.00 -14.56 8.00
C VAL A 195 0.90 -16.07 7.79
N ALA A 196 0.04 -16.74 8.55
CA ALA A 196 -0.11 -18.19 8.49
C ALA A 196 -0.59 -18.64 7.10
N ASP A 197 -1.57 -17.97 6.51
CA ASP A 197 -2.15 -18.32 5.22
C ASP A 197 -1.14 -18.18 4.08
N ILE A 198 -0.43 -17.05 4.00
CA ILE A 198 0.64 -16.85 3.01
C ILE A 198 1.74 -17.91 3.18
N ALA A 199 2.17 -18.14 4.43
CA ALA A 199 3.27 -19.05 4.73
C ALA A 199 3.01 -20.50 4.31
N ARG A 200 1.75 -20.92 4.12
CA ARG A 200 1.41 -22.29 3.66
C ARG A 200 2.14 -22.68 2.38
N LEU A 201 2.29 -21.74 1.45
CA LEU A 201 2.85 -21.99 0.12
C LEU A 201 4.05 -21.09 -0.20
N ILE A 202 4.11 -19.89 0.38
CA ILE A 202 5.14 -18.91 0.12
C ILE A 202 6.00 -18.77 1.37
N THR A 203 7.27 -19.19 1.29
CA THR A 203 8.22 -18.96 2.41
C THR A 203 8.38 -17.46 2.64
N LEU A 204 8.11 -17.02 3.86
CA LEU A 204 8.42 -15.67 4.33
C LEU A 204 9.79 -15.67 5.01
N VAL A 205 10.57 -14.61 4.80
CA VAL A 205 11.93 -14.46 5.35
C VAL A 205 12.04 -13.14 6.13
N PRO A 206 13.03 -13.00 7.04
CA PRO A 206 13.21 -11.77 7.80
C PRO A 206 13.28 -10.53 6.90
N GLY A 207 12.55 -9.49 7.28
CA GLY A 207 12.43 -8.23 6.54
C GLY A 207 11.25 -8.18 5.56
N ASP A 208 10.65 -9.32 5.17
CA ASP A 208 9.47 -9.31 4.31
C ASP A 208 8.29 -8.59 4.95
N VAL A 209 7.47 -7.97 4.10
CA VAL A 209 6.36 -7.12 4.53
C VAL A 209 5.04 -7.68 4.01
N ILE A 210 4.04 -7.70 4.90
CA ILE A 210 2.64 -7.95 4.55
C ILE A 210 1.83 -6.70 4.88
N LEU A 211 1.17 -6.12 3.87
CA LEU A 211 0.20 -5.02 4.05
C LEU A 211 -1.18 -5.61 4.33
N SER A 212 -1.82 -5.16 5.41
CA SER A 212 -2.99 -5.81 6.01
C SER A 212 -4.34 -5.35 5.46
N GLY A 213 -4.36 -4.41 4.51
CA GLY A 213 -5.55 -3.80 3.95
C GLY A 213 -5.89 -2.45 4.59
N THR A 214 -6.70 -1.67 3.88
CA THR A 214 -7.12 -0.31 4.27
C THR A 214 -8.61 -0.24 4.63
N PRO A 215 -9.00 0.57 5.63
CA PRO A 215 -10.38 1.01 5.84
C PRO A 215 -11.00 1.73 4.63
N ALA A 216 -12.31 2.03 4.74
CA ALA A 216 -13.05 2.85 3.77
C ALA A 216 -12.46 4.27 3.57
N ILE A 217 -12.92 4.96 2.53
CA ILE A 217 -12.54 6.35 2.22
C ILE A 217 -11.08 6.50 1.75
N SER A 218 -10.54 5.48 1.08
CA SER A 218 -9.42 5.71 0.16
C SER A 218 -9.89 6.60 -0.99
N ARG A 219 -9.20 7.73 -1.17
CA ARG A 219 -9.54 8.79 -2.14
C ARG A 219 -8.29 9.38 -2.77
N SER A 220 -8.48 10.02 -3.92
CA SER A 220 -7.39 10.62 -4.66
C SER A 220 -6.80 11.85 -3.98
N VAL A 221 -5.48 11.99 -4.08
CA VAL A 221 -4.67 13.13 -3.64
C VAL A 221 -3.94 13.73 -4.84
N GLN A 222 -3.55 14.99 -4.70
CA GLN A 222 -2.95 15.78 -5.77
C GLN A 222 -1.54 16.25 -5.39
N PRO A 223 -0.66 16.52 -6.37
CA PRO A 223 0.59 17.22 -6.13
C PRO A 223 0.38 18.48 -5.28
N GLY A 224 1.17 18.61 -4.22
CA GLY A 224 1.04 19.65 -3.20
C GLY A 224 0.35 19.18 -1.90
N ASP A 225 -0.36 18.05 -1.93
CA ASP A 225 -0.95 17.48 -0.72
C ASP A 225 0.11 16.88 0.21
N VAL A 226 -0.18 16.95 1.52
CA VAL A 226 0.54 16.22 2.56
C VAL A 226 -0.40 15.17 3.15
N VAL A 227 0.02 13.91 3.13
CA VAL A 227 -0.78 12.79 3.61
C VAL A 227 -0.08 12.15 4.80
N THR A 228 -0.82 12.01 5.90
CA THR A 228 -0.34 11.39 7.13
C THR A 228 -1.22 10.21 7.50
N VAL A 229 -0.64 9.02 7.63
CA VAL A 229 -1.31 7.85 8.21
C VAL A 229 -0.89 7.74 9.67
N GLU A 230 -1.85 7.73 10.58
CA GLU A 230 -1.64 7.56 12.02
C GLU A 230 -2.22 6.22 12.46
N VAL A 231 -1.43 5.44 13.19
CA VAL A 231 -1.90 4.21 13.84
C VAL A 231 -1.58 4.28 15.32
N GLU A 232 -2.58 4.01 16.15
CA GLU A 232 -2.46 4.04 17.60
C GLU A 232 -1.29 3.17 18.09
N GLY A 233 -0.31 3.80 18.74
CA GLY A 233 0.88 3.11 19.26
C GLY A 233 1.99 2.83 18.23
N LEU A 234 1.78 3.05 16.93
CA LEU A 234 2.84 2.97 15.91
C LEU A 234 3.36 4.34 15.44
N GLY A 235 2.61 5.41 15.74
CA GLY A 235 2.98 6.78 15.37
C GLY A 235 2.37 7.20 14.04
N ALA A 236 3.05 8.11 13.34
CA ALA A 236 2.53 8.79 12.15
C ALA A 236 3.50 8.71 10.97
N LEU A 237 3.04 8.19 9.84
CA LEU A 237 3.75 8.14 8.56
C LEU A 237 3.27 9.29 7.66
N THR A 238 4.14 10.26 7.37
CA THR A 238 3.81 11.42 6.54
C THR A 238 4.56 11.38 5.22
N ASN A 239 3.89 11.71 4.12
CA ASN A 239 4.51 11.85 2.80
C ASN A 239 3.97 13.11 2.08
N HIS A 240 4.78 13.65 1.17
CA HIS A 240 4.42 14.79 0.34
C HIS A 240 4.15 14.32 -1.09
N ILE A 241 3.00 14.69 -1.65
CA ILE A 241 2.67 14.33 -3.03
C ILE A 241 3.31 15.35 -3.96
N VAL A 242 4.07 14.87 -4.95
CA VAL A 242 4.73 15.70 -5.96
C VAL A 242 4.37 15.25 -7.36
N GLU A 243 4.40 16.19 -8.30
CA GLU A 243 4.26 15.87 -9.71
C GLU A 243 5.61 15.40 -10.27
N GLY A 244 5.62 14.24 -10.90
CA GLY A 244 6.75 13.76 -11.68
C GLY A 244 6.83 14.52 -13.00
N PRO A 245 8.02 14.99 -13.42
CA PRO A 245 8.15 15.79 -14.64
C PRO A 245 7.90 14.97 -15.92
N THR A 246 8.00 13.65 -15.83
CA THR A 246 7.88 12.73 -16.96
C THR A 246 6.47 12.12 -16.99
N PRO A 247 5.69 12.30 -18.08
CA PRO A 247 4.44 11.57 -18.24
C PRO A 247 4.71 10.08 -18.46
N VAL A 248 3.72 9.24 -18.17
CA VAL A 248 3.72 7.85 -18.64
C VAL A 248 3.78 7.86 -20.17
N SER A 249 4.71 7.09 -20.75
CA SER A 249 4.94 7.03 -22.20
C SER A 249 3.70 6.50 -22.94
N ASP A 250 3.35 7.17 -24.03
CA ASP A 250 2.25 6.78 -24.93
C ASP A 250 2.67 5.75 -25.99
N GLU A 251 3.93 5.35 -26.00
CA GLU A 251 4.46 4.40 -26.99
C GLU A 251 4.01 2.96 -26.72
N VAL A 252 3.97 2.55 -25.45
CA VAL A 252 3.76 1.17 -25.02
C VAL A 252 2.79 1.06 -23.84
N GLY A 253 2.14 -0.11 -23.74
CA GLY A 253 1.33 -0.47 -22.58
C GLY A 253 -0.02 0.23 -22.49
N ALA A 254 -0.79 -0.15 -21.48
CA ALA A 254 -2.02 0.55 -21.14
C ALA A 254 -1.72 1.99 -20.74
N GLN A 255 -2.54 2.93 -21.17
CA GLN A 255 -2.40 4.34 -20.84
C GLN A 255 -3.34 4.71 -19.68
N PRO A 256 -3.07 5.81 -18.95
CA PRO A 256 -3.99 6.35 -17.96
C PRO A 256 -5.41 6.49 -18.52
N THR A 257 -6.43 5.98 -17.83
CA THR A 257 -7.83 6.08 -18.24
C THR A 257 -8.71 6.72 -17.16
N GLU A 258 -9.94 7.04 -17.53
CA GLU A 258 -11.02 7.48 -16.62
C GLU A 258 -12.29 6.65 -16.88
N THR A 259 -12.11 5.35 -17.09
CA THR A 259 -13.23 4.43 -17.33
C THR A 259 -14.11 4.30 -16.08
N GLU A 260 -15.31 3.74 -16.22
CA GLU A 260 -16.20 3.58 -15.07
C GLU A 260 -15.56 2.77 -13.94
N GLU A 261 -14.75 1.77 -14.27
CA GLU A 261 -14.03 0.98 -13.27
C GLU A 261 -13.00 1.82 -12.49
N VAL A 262 -12.23 2.65 -13.22
CA VAL A 262 -11.28 3.60 -12.62
C VAL A 262 -12.00 4.59 -11.72
N LEU A 263 -12.99 5.31 -12.25
CA LEU A 263 -13.72 6.34 -11.52
C LEU A 263 -14.46 5.77 -10.32
N SER A 264 -15.12 4.62 -10.49
CA SER A 264 -15.78 3.91 -9.40
C SER A 264 -14.78 3.61 -8.29
N THR A 265 -13.63 3.01 -8.61
CA THR A 265 -12.67 2.64 -7.57
C THR A 265 -12.05 3.86 -6.90
N ALA A 266 -11.57 4.83 -7.70
CA ALA A 266 -10.86 6.01 -7.22
C ALA A 266 -11.73 6.90 -6.32
N MET A 267 -13.00 7.07 -6.68
CA MET A 267 -13.97 7.87 -5.93
C MET A 267 -14.69 7.09 -4.82
N GLY A 268 -14.59 5.75 -4.80
CA GLY A 268 -15.24 4.90 -3.80
C GLY A 268 -16.73 5.19 -3.64
N GLY A 269 -17.15 5.48 -2.41
CA GLY A 269 -18.51 5.88 -2.06
C GLY A 269 -19.03 7.13 -2.78
N ASP A 270 -18.13 8.01 -3.24
CA ASP A 270 -18.49 9.30 -3.84
C ASP A 270 -18.78 9.20 -5.34
N TRP A 271 -18.57 8.03 -5.94
CA TRP A 271 -18.93 7.78 -7.32
C TRP A 271 -20.46 7.88 -7.51
N PRO A 272 -20.98 8.73 -8.43
CA PRO A 272 -22.41 9.05 -8.49
C PRO A 272 -23.37 7.87 -8.66
N LEU A 273 -22.88 6.75 -9.18
CA LEU A 273 -23.65 5.53 -9.46
C LEU A 273 -23.47 4.45 -8.38
N ARG A 274 -22.69 4.73 -7.32
CA ARG A 274 -22.52 3.82 -6.18
C ARG A 274 -23.87 3.50 -5.54
N GLY A 275 -24.11 2.23 -5.28
CA GLY A 275 -25.37 1.73 -4.71
C GLY A 275 -26.55 1.68 -5.70
N GLN A 276 -26.41 2.26 -6.90
CA GLN A 276 -27.44 2.19 -7.95
C GLN A 276 -27.16 1.03 -8.92
N ARG A 277 -25.91 0.89 -9.37
CA ARG A 277 -25.46 -0.21 -10.22
C ARG A 277 -23.96 -0.45 -10.09
N ARG A 278 -23.49 -1.59 -10.63
CA ARG A 278 -22.06 -1.87 -10.79
C ARG A 278 -21.48 -1.04 -11.94
N PRO A 279 -20.18 -0.66 -11.89
CA PRO A 279 -19.49 -0.09 -13.05
C PRO A 279 -19.54 -1.07 -14.21
N HIS A 280 -19.67 -0.54 -15.43
CA HIS A 280 -19.50 -1.35 -16.62
C HIS A 280 -18.04 -1.79 -16.75
N ASN A 281 -17.83 -3.01 -17.26
CA ASN A 281 -16.49 -3.45 -17.62
C ASN A 281 -16.00 -2.59 -18.78
N THR A 282 -14.74 -2.15 -18.71
CA THR A 282 -14.10 -1.45 -19.81
C THR A 282 -13.95 -2.37 -21.00
N GLU A 283 -14.58 -2.03 -22.12
CA GLU A 283 -14.42 -2.77 -23.36
C GLU A 283 -13.06 -2.45 -24.00
N ARG A 284 -12.48 -3.42 -24.72
CA ARG A 284 -11.16 -3.23 -25.35
C ARG A 284 -11.13 -2.02 -26.30
N SER A 285 -12.24 -1.69 -26.95
CA SER A 285 -12.38 -0.53 -27.84
C SER A 285 -12.33 0.82 -27.13
N GLU A 286 -12.56 0.84 -25.82
CA GLU A 286 -12.56 2.05 -24.98
C GLU A 286 -11.15 2.37 -24.46
N LEU A 287 -10.24 1.39 -24.47
CA LEU A 287 -8.88 1.58 -24.00
C LEU A 287 -8.05 2.35 -25.04
N PRO A 288 -7.33 3.41 -24.63
CA PRO A 288 -6.33 4.04 -25.47
C PRO A 288 -5.25 3.00 -25.85
N PHE A 289 -5.17 2.67 -27.14
CA PHE A 289 -4.20 1.70 -27.62
C PHE A 289 -2.79 2.31 -27.65
N PRO A 290 -1.77 1.60 -27.16
CA PRO A 290 -0.38 2.02 -27.36
C PRO A 290 -0.01 2.01 -28.84
N ARG A 291 0.95 2.86 -29.21
CA ARG A 291 1.48 2.92 -30.59
C ARG A 291 2.08 1.58 -31.05
N VAL A 292 2.62 0.80 -30.11
CA VAL A 292 3.15 -0.54 -30.38
C VAL A 292 2.07 -1.60 -30.09
N HIS A 293 1.68 -2.33 -31.14
CA HIS A 293 0.63 -3.36 -31.05
C HIS A 293 1.18 -4.78 -30.89
N PRO A 294 0.43 -5.69 -30.23
CA PRO A 294 0.75 -7.12 -30.22
C PRO A 294 0.78 -7.69 -31.65
N LYS A 295 1.77 -8.53 -31.95
CA LYS A 295 1.82 -9.28 -33.21
C LYS A 295 0.80 -10.42 -33.16
N LEU A 296 -0.38 -10.18 -33.71
CA LEU A 296 -1.39 -11.23 -33.92
C LEU A 296 -1.36 -11.72 -35.38
N PRO A 297 -1.61 -13.01 -35.64
CA PRO A 297 -1.77 -13.52 -37.01
C PRO A 297 -2.89 -12.79 -37.76
N ALA A 298 -2.72 -12.60 -39.07
CA ALA A 298 -3.78 -12.06 -39.92
C ALA A 298 -5.03 -12.96 -39.85
N GLY A 299 -6.21 -12.38 -39.61
CA GLY A 299 -7.47 -13.11 -39.46
C GLY A 299 -7.80 -13.54 -38.02
N PHE A 300 -6.91 -13.27 -37.05
CA PHE A 300 -7.27 -13.37 -35.62
C PHE A 300 -8.02 -12.10 -35.21
N GLU A 301 -9.26 -11.96 -35.68
CA GLU A 301 -10.19 -11.01 -35.07
C GLU A 301 -10.41 -11.49 -33.64
N SER A 302 -10.12 -10.64 -32.65
CA SER A 302 -10.45 -10.92 -31.26
C SER A 302 -11.98 -10.97 -31.17
N GLY A 303 -12.55 -12.16 -31.39
CA GLY A 303 -13.95 -12.43 -31.18
C GLY A 303 -14.31 -11.97 -29.78
N GLY A 304 -15.30 -11.09 -29.70
CA GLY A 304 -15.92 -10.72 -28.44
C GLY A 304 -16.40 -11.97 -27.69
N GLN A 305 -16.51 -11.80 -26.37
CA GLN A 305 -17.05 -12.76 -25.41
C GLN A 305 -16.19 -13.98 -25.10
N ARG A 306 -15.53 -13.95 -23.93
CA ARG A 306 -15.81 -14.89 -22.83
C ARG A 306 -15.69 -14.18 -21.50
#